data_AF-A0A3A9E2W4-F1
#
_entry.id   AF-A0A3A9E2W4-F1
#
_cell.length_a   1.000
_cell.length_b   1.000
_cell.length_c   1.000
_cell.angle_alpha   90.00
_cell.angle_beta   90.00
_cell.angle_gamma   90.00
#
_symmetry.space_group_name_H-M   'P 1'
#
loop_
_entity.id
_entity.type
_entity.pdbx_description
1 polymer ?
#
loop_
_entity_poly.entity_id
_entity_poly.type
_entity_poly.pdbx_seq_one_letter_code
_entity_poly.pdbx_strand_id
1 'polypeptide(L)'
;MNIVKKIFIKFSFFLFVGFSFPLHCKGEEQGEKTYKQEQGFSKELYEEYKGRFDRISSESQIVANGFRKIEDQIFLVNMQNLGEVTFIPALDRRFNRLALFLSNEDGDIVYKTEQLETNSRNRGELYQPNNGIAAVSFQDMNGDGLTDIVLITSCMSKDPSYKRETYKVGDVLFQNERGFYRDWRLSDKINRFSMNKSIEFIVSFVKDGYSTEFLYTATTLKELKENGFQIEKDQCYWRQFEKMGKLKVVPGTMSLARHSVFMLYLINEQGYIVWSFQPMGEYDHLYALKGVTCRD
;
A
#
# COMPACT_ATOMS: atom_id res chain seq x y z
N MET A 1 77.59 3.73 15.43
CA MET A 1 78.54 4.82 15.11
C MET A 1 78.02 5.55 13.88
N ASN A 2 77.47 6.78 14.04
CA ASN A 2 77.08 7.77 13.01
C ASN A 2 75.96 7.49 11.96
N ILE A 3 75.28 8.61 11.54
CA ILE A 3 74.56 8.86 10.24
C ILE A 3 73.21 8.09 10.03
N VAL A 4 72.02 8.59 9.60
CA VAL A 4 71.40 9.87 9.08
C VAL A 4 70.05 10.10 9.83
N LYS A 5 69.65 11.25 10.43
CA LYS A 5 69.01 12.53 9.95
C LYS A 5 67.58 12.48 9.28
N LYS A 6 66.59 13.09 9.97
CA LYS A 6 65.56 14.11 9.54
C LYS A 6 64.80 13.93 8.20
N ILE A 7 63.47 13.98 8.07
CA ILE A 7 62.39 14.91 8.55
C ILE A 7 62.48 16.37 8.02
N PHE A 8 61.33 16.85 7.49
CA PHE A 8 60.77 18.23 7.41
C PHE A 8 60.68 18.97 6.05
N ILE A 9 59.64 19.84 5.95
CA ILE A 9 59.48 21.07 5.11
C ILE A 9 59.03 20.81 3.65
N LYS A 10 58.12 21.57 3.01
CA LYS A 10 57.10 22.60 3.36
C LYS A 10 56.21 22.79 2.10
N PHE A 11 55.01 23.36 2.22
CA PHE A 11 54.71 24.68 1.63
C PHE A 11 53.51 25.33 2.32
N SER A 12 53.47 26.66 2.29
CA SER A 12 52.50 27.50 2.99
C SER A 12 52.13 28.66 2.08
N PHE A 13 50.88 29.11 2.14
CA PHE A 13 50.58 30.52 1.87
C PHE A 13 49.54 31.03 2.85
N PHE A 14 49.59 32.34 3.07
CA PHE A 14 49.02 33.05 4.21
C PHE A 14 48.13 34.18 3.66
N LEU A 15 47.00 34.47 4.30
CA LEU A 15 46.49 35.84 4.39
C LEU A 15 45.67 35.98 5.69
N PHE A 16 45.56 37.21 6.20
CA PHE A 16 45.33 37.50 7.63
C PHE A 16 44.39 38.71 7.79
N VAL A 17 44.06 39.05 9.06
CA VAL A 17 43.32 40.24 9.55
C VAL A 17 41.78 40.16 9.42
N GLY A 18 40.95 40.42 10.45
CA GLY A 18 41.25 40.69 11.87
C GLY A 18 40.05 41.22 12.70
N PHE A 19 40.25 41.36 14.02
CA PHE A 19 39.46 42.12 15.03
C PHE A 19 38.07 41.65 15.56
N SER A 20 38.12 40.99 16.74
CA SER A 20 37.71 41.52 18.07
C SER A 20 36.25 41.79 18.54
N PHE A 21 35.96 41.10 19.66
CA PHE A 21 35.09 41.40 20.82
C PHE A 21 33.54 41.31 20.72
N PRO A 22 32.85 40.88 21.81
CA PRO A 22 31.44 40.47 21.80
C PRO A 22 30.49 41.56 22.31
N LEU A 23 29.20 41.44 21.96
CA LEU A 23 28.10 42.02 22.72
C LEU A 23 27.02 40.97 23.02
N HIS A 24 26.50 41.04 24.24
CA HIS A 24 25.40 40.22 24.73
C HIS A 24 24.08 40.97 24.49
N CYS A 25 23.13 40.39 23.76
CA CYS A 25 21.76 40.87 23.70
C CYS A 25 20.79 39.68 23.79
N LYS A 26 19.90 39.74 24.78
CA LYS A 26 18.75 38.82 24.89
C LYS A 26 17.75 39.16 23.78
N GLY A 27 17.31 38.14 23.05
CA GLY A 27 16.11 38.15 22.22
C GLY A 27 15.32 36.87 22.54
N GLU A 28 14.01 36.97 22.61
CA GLU A 28 13.15 35.91 23.15
C GLU A 28 12.99 34.73 22.18
N GLU A 29 13.45 33.53 22.58
CA GLU A 29 12.93 32.29 21.99
C GLU A 29 11.55 31.99 22.61
N GLN A 30 10.50 32.56 22.01
CA GLN A 30 9.14 32.06 22.25
C GLN A 30 9.05 30.65 21.62
N GLY A 31 8.97 29.64 22.49
CA GLY A 31 9.18 28.26 22.08
C GLY A 31 8.03 27.70 21.25
N GLU A 32 8.33 27.35 20.00
CA GLU A 32 7.57 26.33 19.29
C GLU A 32 8.00 24.95 19.80
N LYS A 33 7.32 24.47 20.84
CA LYS A 33 7.43 23.07 21.28
C LYS A 33 6.89 22.18 20.17
N THR A 34 7.76 21.78 19.25
CA THR A 34 7.46 20.71 18.30
C THR A 34 7.16 19.44 19.10
N TYR A 35 5.87 19.14 19.24
CA TYR A 35 5.39 17.89 19.83
C TYR A 35 5.73 16.73 18.90
N LYS A 36 7.00 16.30 18.93
CA LYS A 36 7.38 14.95 18.49
C LYS A 36 6.69 13.97 19.44
N GLN A 37 5.49 13.56 19.08
CA GLN A 37 4.87 12.39 19.67
C GLN A 37 5.66 11.17 19.20
N GLU A 38 6.64 10.77 20.01
CA GLU A 38 7.20 9.42 19.99
C GLU A 38 6.13 8.43 20.46
N GLN A 39 5.11 8.19 19.64
CA GLN A 39 4.20 7.05 19.81
C GLN A 39 4.90 5.77 19.34
N GLY A 40 5.98 5.41 20.03
CA GLY A 40 6.51 4.05 19.99
C GLY A 40 5.44 3.05 20.46
N PHE A 41 5.56 1.81 20.01
CA PHE A 41 4.66 0.73 20.40
C PHE A 41 4.60 0.57 21.93
N SER A 42 3.48 0.99 22.55
CA SER A 42 3.19 0.65 23.95
C SER A 42 2.43 -0.67 23.99
N LYS A 43 3.05 -1.67 24.63
CA LYS A 43 2.44 -2.98 24.89
C LYS A 43 1.12 -2.84 25.65
N GLU A 44 1.07 -1.97 26.66
CA GLU A 44 -0.11 -1.71 27.49
C GLU A 44 -1.29 -1.20 26.65
N LEU A 45 -1.02 -0.29 25.70
CA LEU A 45 -2.04 0.24 24.79
C LEU A 45 -2.52 -0.80 23.78
N TYR A 46 -1.65 -1.72 23.36
CA TYR A 46 -2.05 -2.87 22.55
C TYR A 46 -2.94 -3.84 23.33
N GLU A 47 -2.57 -4.16 24.58
CA GLU A 47 -3.33 -5.04 25.46
C GLU A 47 -4.70 -4.43 25.82
N GLU A 48 -4.79 -3.11 26.03
CA GLU A 48 -6.05 -2.38 26.19
C GLU A 48 -6.93 -2.47 24.94
N TYR A 49 -6.39 -2.18 23.75
CA TYR A 49 -7.09 -2.33 22.47
C TYR A 49 -7.60 -3.77 22.28
N LYS A 50 -6.73 -4.75 22.52
CA LYS A 50 -7.05 -6.16 22.33
C LYS A 50 -8.10 -6.63 23.32
N GLY A 51 -8.02 -6.20 24.58
CA GLY A 51 -9.04 -6.45 25.60
C GLY A 51 -10.41 -5.83 25.26
N ARG A 52 -10.46 -4.64 24.64
CA ARG A 52 -11.72 -4.06 24.12
C ARG A 52 -12.30 -4.87 22.97
N PHE A 53 -11.45 -5.30 22.02
CA PHE A 53 -11.87 -6.13 20.89
C PHE A 53 -12.35 -7.53 21.32
N ASP A 54 -11.60 -8.20 22.19
CA ASP A 54 -11.87 -9.58 22.62
C ASP A 54 -13.15 -9.68 23.47
N ARG A 55 -13.55 -8.62 24.18
CA ARG A 55 -14.81 -8.56 24.95
C ARG A 55 -16.08 -8.51 24.12
N ILE A 56 -16.03 -8.08 22.86
CA ILE A 56 -17.23 -7.92 22.01
C ILE A 56 -17.82 -9.30 21.67
N SER A 57 -18.92 -9.67 22.31
CA SER A 57 -19.67 -10.91 22.05
C SER A 57 -21.01 -10.68 21.33
N SER A 58 -21.51 -9.43 21.27
CA SER A 58 -22.72 -9.07 20.53
C SER A 58 -22.61 -7.71 19.85
N GLU A 59 -23.44 -7.46 18.85
CA GLU A 59 -23.43 -6.24 18.04
C GLU A 59 -23.53 -4.94 18.85
N SER A 60 -24.39 -4.94 19.87
CA SER A 60 -24.61 -3.78 20.75
C SER A 60 -23.33 -3.36 21.47
N GLN A 61 -22.40 -4.29 21.67
CA GLN A 61 -21.12 -4.04 22.34
C GLN A 61 -20.06 -3.44 21.42
N ILE A 62 -20.22 -3.47 20.09
CA ILE A 62 -19.22 -2.94 19.13
C ILE A 62 -18.94 -1.46 19.41
N VAL A 63 -20.01 -0.65 19.47
CA VAL A 63 -19.91 0.80 19.73
C VAL A 63 -19.48 1.07 21.17
N ALA A 64 -20.00 0.31 22.13
CA ALA A 64 -19.66 0.45 23.56
C ALA A 64 -18.17 0.18 23.85
N ASN A 65 -17.54 -0.75 23.11
CA ASN A 65 -16.10 -1.03 23.22
C ASN A 65 -15.23 -0.10 22.36
N GLY A 66 -15.78 1.01 21.85
CA GLY A 66 -14.99 2.08 21.21
C GLY A 66 -14.75 1.90 19.72
N PHE A 67 -15.53 1.08 19.02
CA PHE A 67 -15.51 0.98 17.56
C PHE A 67 -16.57 1.89 16.92
N ARG A 68 -16.41 2.18 15.64
CA ARG A 68 -17.37 2.87 14.78
C ARG A 68 -17.68 1.94 13.60
N LYS A 69 -18.90 1.42 13.53
CA LYS A 69 -19.37 0.63 12.38
C LYS A 69 -19.25 1.47 11.10
N ILE A 70 -18.96 0.83 9.97
CA ILE A 70 -19.01 1.43 8.63
C ILE A 70 -20.39 1.08 8.07
N GLU A 71 -21.39 1.89 8.42
CA GLU A 71 -22.82 1.57 8.20
C GLU A 71 -23.15 1.23 6.74
N ASP A 72 -22.57 1.97 5.77
CA ASP A 72 -22.78 1.76 4.33
C ASP A 72 -22.15 0.45 3.79
N GLN A 73 -21.56 -0.38 4.65
CA GLN A 73 -20.93 -1.66 4.34
C GLN A 73 -21.43 -2.78 5.27
N ILE A 74 -22.62 -2.62 5.84
CA ILE A 74 -23.32 -3.65 6.62
C ILE A 74 -24.40 -4.29 5.75
N PHE A 75 -24.38 -5.62 5.65
CA PHE A 75 -25.40 -6.39 4.91
C PHE A 75 -25.34 -7.87 5.28
N LEU A 76 -26.42 -8.60 4.97
CA LEU A 76 -26.51 -10.05 5.13
C LEU A 76 -25.67 -10.78 4.09
N VAL A 77 -25.01 -11.85 4.51
CA VAL A 77 -24.23 -12.76 3.67
C VAL A 77 -24.50 -14.19 4.10
N ASN A 78 -24.72 -15.10 3.14
CA ASN A 78 -24.77 -16.52 3.40
C ASN A 78 -23.36 -17.12 3.33
N MET A 79 -22.95 -17.80 4.40
CA MET A 79 -21.64 -18.41 4.58
C MET A 79 -21.84 -19.91 4.84
N GLN A 80 -21.25 -20.80 4.05
CA GLN A 80 -21.54 -22.25 4.10
C GLN A 80 -21.34 -22.86 5.50
N ASN A 81 -20.33 -22.42 6.25
CA ASN A 81 -20.06 -22.90 7.61
C ASN A 81 -20.80 -22.15 8.73
N LEU A 82 -21.43 -20.99 8.45
CA LEU A 82 -22.04 -20.13 9.49
C LEU A 82 -23.54 -19.84 9.27
N GLY A 83 -24.10 -20.23 8.12
CA GLY A 83 -25.47 -19.87 7.73
C GLY A 83 -25.57 -18.42 7.25
N GLU A 84 -26.74 -17.81 7.42
CA GLU A 84 -26.93 -16.39 7.17
C GLU A 84 -26.37 -15.56 8.35
N VAL A 85 -25.50 -14.61 8.03
CA VAL A 85 -24.84 -13.73 9.00
C VAL A 85 -24.81 -12.30 8.51
N THR A 86 -24.86 -11.33 9.41
CA THR A 86 -24.62 -9.92 9.05
C THR A 86 -23.11 -9.65 9.05
N PHE A 87 -22.57 -9.21 7.92
CA PHE A 87 -21.20 -8.70 7.83
C PHE A 87 -21.15 -7.26 8.39
N ILE A 88 -20.32 -7.04 9.41
CA ILE A 88 -20.21 -5.75 10.10
C ILE A 88 -18.74 -5.33 10.20
N PRO A 89 -18.28 -4.46 9.29
CA PRO A 89 -16.96 -3.85 9.38
C PRO A 89 -16.99 -2.62 10.31
N ALA A 90 -15.97 -2.45 11.15
CA ALA A 90 -15.88 -1.33 12.09
C ALA A 90 -14.44 -0.86 12.33
N LEU A 91 -14.25 0.45 12.50
CA LEU A 91 -12.96 1.07 12.81
C LEU A 91 -12.85 1.38 14.30
N ASP A 92 -11.74 0.99 14.95
CA ASP A 92 -11.41 1.42 16.30
C ASP A 92 -11.23 2.95 16.37
N ARG A 93 -11.89 3.63 17.31
CA ARG A 93 -11.90 5.11 17.36
C ARG A 93 -10.56 5.74 17.77
N ARG A 94 -9.62 4.97 18.34
CA ARG A 94 -8.36 5.48 18.91
C ARG A 94 -7.15 5.23 18.00
N PHE A 95 -7.07 4.03 17.46
CA PHE A 95 -5.99 3.52 16.62
C PHE A 95 -6.43 3.31 15.17
N ASN A 96 -7.71 3.53 14.85
CA ASN A 96 -8.22 3.48 13.49
C ASN A 96 -7.96 2.13 12.79
N ARG A 97 -7.78 1.06 13.59
CA ARG A 97 -7.61 -0.32 13.14
C ARG A 97 -8.96 -0.87 12.70
N LEU A 98 -9.00 -1.52 11.53
CA LEU A 98 -10.21 -2.15 11.00
C LEU A 98 -10.43 -3.50 11.68
N ALA A 99 -11.65 -3.75 12.11
CA ALA A 99 -12.13 -5.03 12.59
C ALA A 99 -13.32 -5.48 11.72
N LEU A 100 -13.40 -6.77 11.45
CA LEU A 100 -14.55 -7.40 10.83
C LEU A 100 -15.26 -8.24 11.89
N PHE A 101 -16.59 -8.16 11.91
CA PHE A 101 -17.47 -8.97 12.75
C PHE A 101 -18.49 -9.66 11.84
N LEU A 102 -18.86 -10.90 12.17
CA LEU A 102 -20.02 -11.60 11.63
C LEU A 102 -20.97 -11.87 12.80
N SER A 103 -22.22 -11.42 12.69
CA SER A 103 -23.28 -11.71 13.67
C SER A 103 -24.34 -12.66 13.12
N ASN A 104 -24.96 -13.47 13.98
CA ASN A 104 -26.17 -14.22 13.65
C ASN A 104 -27.43 -13.34 13.72
N GLU A 105 -28.60 -13.92 13.46
CA GLU A 105 -29.91 -13.26 13.55
C GLU A 105 -30.21 -12.65 14.94
N ASP A 106 -29.71 -13.27 16.03
CA ASP A 106 -29.86 -12.77 17.40
C ASP A 106 -28.95 -11.56 17.72
N GLY A 107 -28.01 -11.22 16.82
CA GLY A 107 -27.01 -10.17 17.02
C GLY A 107 -25.80 -10.60 17.87
N ASP A 108 -25.62 -11.88 18.12
CA ASP A 108 -24.41 -12.45 18.74
C ASP A 108 -23.28 -12.57 17.71
N ILE A 109 -22.06 -12.21 18.10
CA ILE A 109 -20.88 -12.27 17.22
C ILE A 109 -20.37 -13.70 17.14
N VAL A 110 -20.67 -14.38 16.04
CA VAL A 110 -20.21 -15.75 15.75
C VAL A 110 -18.77 -15.79 15.23
N TYR A 111 -18.27 -14.71 14.61
CA TYR A 111 -16.86 -14.58 14.23
C TYR A 111 -16.40 -13.13 14.28
N LYS A 112 -15.12 -12.91 14.58
CA LYS A 112 -14.48 -11.58 14.50
C LYS A 112 -12.98 -11.67 14.21
N THR A 113 -12.44 -10.69 13.50
CA THR A 113 -10.99 -10.57 13.27
C THR A 113 -10.51 -9.14 13.10
N GLU A 114 -9.27 -8.88 13.52
CA GLU A 114 -8.49 -7.67 13.19
C GLU A 114 -7.15 -8.00 12.48
N GLN A 115 -6.95 -9.28 12.10
CA GLN A 115 -5.72 -9.76 11.45
C GLN A 115 -5.70 -9.46 9.94
N LEU A 116 -5.80 -8.18 9.60
CA LEU A 116 -5.93 -7.66 8.22
C LEU A 116 -4.61 -7.01 7.76
N GLU A 117 -4.28 -7.10 6.47
CA GLU A 117 -3.10 -6.44 5.89
C GLU A 117 -3.18 -4.91 6.05
N THR A 118 -4.38 -4.33 6.00
CA THR A 118 -4.60 -2.89 6.24
C THR A 118 -4.14 -2.45 7.64
N ASN A 119 -4.17 -3.36 8.62
CA ASN A 119 -3.72 -3.08 9.98
C ASN A 119 -2.20 -3.24 10.19
N SER A 120 -1.47 -3.44 9.09
CA SER A 120 0.00 -3.62 9.05
C SER A 120 0.70 -2.56 8.18
N ARG A 121 -0.01 -1.49 7.76
CA ARG A 121 0.54 -0.45 6.88
C ARG A 121 1.53 0.47 7.59
N ASN A 122 1.18 0.96 8.77
CA ASN A 122 2.12 1.65 9.64
C ASN A 122 2.80 0.59 10.53
N ARG A 123 3.89 0.00 10.01
CA ARG A 123 4.60 -1.10 10.70
C ARG A 123 5.17 -0.64 12.05
N GLY A 124 4.79 -1.32 13.12
CA GLY A 124 5.21 -0.99 14.49
C GLY A 124 4.37 0.10 15.18
N GLU A 125 3.40 0.71 14.49
CA GLU A 125 2.45 1.65 15.11
C GLU A 125 1.13 0.95 15.45
N LEU A 126 0.49 1.39 16.54
CA LEU A 126 -0.91 1.00 16.81
C LEU A 126 -1.86 1.68 15.84
N TYR A 127 -1.67 2.98 15.60
CA TYR A 127 -2.47 3.76 14.67
C TYR A 127 -2.28 3.27 13.23
N GLN A 128 -3.37 3.02 12.52
CA GLN A 128 -3.35 2.56 11.12
C GLN A 128 -4.09 3.55 10.20
N PRO A 129 -3.69 3.69 8.93
CA PRO A 129 -4.15 4.75 8.02
C PRO A 129 -5.54 4.48 7.39
N ASN A 130 -6.32 3.55 7.94
CA ASN A 130 -7.56 3.06 7.34
C ASN A 130 -8.62 4.16 7.22
N ASN A 131 -9.24 4.31 6.05
CA ASN A 131 -10.30 5.28 5.79
C ASN A 131 -11.68 4.61 5.58
N GLY A 132 -11.69 3.32 5.27
CA GLY A 132 -12.91 2.51 5.10
C GLY A 132 -12.69 1.28 4.23
N ILE A 133 -13.78 0.71 3.74
CA ILE A 133 -13.78 -0.33 2.71
C ILE A 133 -14.06 0.34 1.36
N ALA A 134 -13.25 0.01 0.35
CA ALA A 134 -13.43 0.46 -1.03
C ALA A 134 -14.21 -0.57 -1.87
N ALA A 135 -14.01 -1.86 -1.60
CA ALA A 135 -14.81 -2.95 -2.13
C ALA A 135 -14.71 -4.19 -1.22
N VAL A 136 -15.73 -5.03 -1.24
CA VAL A 136 -15.73 -6.34 -0.58
C VAL A 136 -16.54 -7.32 -1.42
N SER A 137 -16.19 -8.60 -1.40
CA SER A 137 -16.87 -9.66 -2.12
C SER A 137 -16.77 -10.98 -1.37
N PHE A 138 -17.80 -11.82 -1.52
CA PHE A 138 -18.00 -13.07 -0.80
C PHE A 138 -18.16 -14.18 -1.82
N GLN A 139 -17.14 -15.02 -1.96
CA GLN A 139 -17.10 -16.11 -2.93
C GLN A 139 -16.00 -17.11 -2.55
N ASP A 140 -16.14 -18.35 -2.98
CA ASP A 140 -15.06 -19.34 -2.94
C ASP A 140 -13.89 -18.88 -3.82
N MET A 141 -12.69 -18.75 -3.25
CA MET A 141 -11.46 -18.31 -3.93
C MET A 141 -10.41 -19.43 -4.07
N ASN A 142 -10.52 -20.54 -3.34
CA ASN A 142 -9.54 -21.64 -3.33
C ASN A 142 -10.06 -22.97 -3.94
N GLY A 143 -11.36 -23.06 -4.20
CA GLY A 143 -12.07 -24.24 -4.72
C GLY A 143 -12.54 -25.25 -3.67
N ASP A 144 -12.56 -24.90 -2.38
CA ASP A 144 -12.97 -25.80 -1.29
C ASP A 144 -14.49 -25.82 -1.00
N GLY A 145 -15.25 -24.94 -1.66
CA GLY A 145 -16.70 -24.81 -1.51
C GLY A 145 -17.16 -23.92 -0.36
N LEU A 146 -16.24 -23.33 0.41
CA LEU A 146 -16.53 -22.36 1.46
C LEU A 146 -16.49 -20.92 0.90
N THR A 147 -17.15 -19.98 1.57
CA THR A 147 -17.19 -18.58 1.11
C THR A 147 -16.06 -17.80 1.77
N ASP A 148 -15.10 -17.38 0.97
CA ASP A 148 -14.00 -16.51 1.37
C ASP A 148 -14.40 -15.03 1.29
N ILE A 149 -13.69 -14.18 2.04
CA ILE A 149 -13.86 -12.73 2.01
C ILE A 149 -12.72 -12.10 1.22
N VAL A 150 -13.03 -11.56 0.03
CA VAL A 150 -12.12 -10.70 -0.72
C VAL A 150 -12.37 -9.26 -0.28
N LEU A 151 -11.35 -8.58 0.23
CA LEU A 151 -11.46 -7.26 0.82
C LEU A 151 -10.51 -6.27 0.15
N ILE A 152 -11.01 -5.10 -0.22
CA ILE A 152 -10.18 -3.95 -0.61
C ILE A 152 -10.55 -2.80 0.30
N THR A 153 -9.58 -2.39 1.12
CA THR A 153 -9.71 -1.26 2.04
C THR A 153 -9.13 0.01 1.42
N SER A 154 -9.67 1.16 1.80
CA SER A 154 -9.09 2.47 1.49
C SER A 154 -8.23 2.91 2.67
N CYS A 155 -7.03 3.42 2.40
CA CYS A 155 -6.12 4.03 3.37
C CYS A 155 -5.79 5.46 2.94
N MET A 156 -5.59 6.37 3.89
CA MET A 156 -5.17 7.76 3.64
C MET A 156 -3.67 7.91 3.87
N SER A 157 -2.93 8.42 2.87
CA SER A 157 -1.51 8.70 3.04
C SER A 157 -1.27 9.80 4.08
N LYS A 158 -0.27 9.60 4.96
CA LYS A 158 0.24 10.62 5.89
C LYS A 158 1.35 11.48 5.26
N ASP A 159 1.84 11.14 4.07
CA ASP A 159 2.98 11.81 3.46
C ASP A 159 2.58 13.21 2.93
N PRO A 160 3.18 14.31 3.43
CA PRO A 160 2.83 15.66 3.00
C PRO A 160 3.21 15.97 1.55
N SER A 161 4.08 15.17 0.91
CA SER A 161 4.41 15.31 -0.51
C SER A 161 3.32 14.74 -1.43
N TYR A 162 2.52 13.78 -0.95
CA TYR A 162 1.37 13.19 -1.66
C TYR A 162 0.07 13.72 -1.06
N LYS A 163 -0.40 14.87 -1.55
CA LYS A 163 -1.56 15.63 -1.02
C LYS A 163 -2.82 14.77 -0.81
N ARG A 164 -3.00 14.21 0.39
CA ARG A 164 -4.17 13.41 0.82
C ARG A 164 -4.60 12.33 -0.19
N GLU A 165 -3.65 11.71 -0.88
CA GLU A 165 -3.99 10.61 -1.78
C GLU A 165 -4.44 9.39 -0.96
N THR A 166 -5.60 8.85 -1.32
CA THR A 166 -6.05 7.56 -0.81
C THR A 166 -5.44 6.44 -1.64
N TYR A 167 -4.90 5.42 -0.98
CA TYR A 167 -4.42 4.20 -1.64
C TYR A 167 -5.23 2.99 -1.19
N LYS A 168 -5.31 1.97 -2.05
CA LYS A 168 -6.02 0.72 -1.76
C LYS A 168 -5.10 -0.28 -1.06
N VAL A 169 -5.65 -1.11 -0.19
CA VAL A 169 -4.98 -2.29 0.39
C VAL A 169 -5.91 -3.48 0.27
N GLY A 170 -5.51 -4.45 -0.55
CA GLY A 170 -6.26 -5.67 -0.84
C GLY A 170 -5.87 -6.81 0.09
N ASP A 171 -6.82 -7.69 0.38
CA ASP A 171 -6.66 -8.85 1.24
C ASP A 171 -7.63 -9.97 0.86
N VAL A 172 -7.30 -11.21 1.23
CA VAL A 172 -8.21 -12.37 1.12
C VAL A 172 -8.17 -13.14 2.42
N LEU A 173 -9.35 -13.36 3.00
CA LEU A 173 -9.55 -14.18 4.19
C LEU A 173 -10.23 -15.47 3.76
N PHE A 174 -9.49 -16.57 3.81
CA PHE A 174 -10.00 -17.89 3.44
C PHE A 174 -10.77 -18.49 4.61
N GLN A 175 -11.96 -19.03 4.35
CA GLN A 175 -12.78 -19.71 5.36
C GLN A 175 -12.17 -21.08 5.69
N ASN A 176 -12.43 -21.57 6.90
CA ASN A 176 -12.14 -22.94 7.33
C ASN A 176 -13.13 -23.37 8.42
N GLU A 177 -12.97 -24.58 8.97
CA GLU A 177 -13.82 -25.13 10.04
C GLU A 177 -13.90 -24.27 11.32
N ARG A 178 -12.95 -23.34 11.53
CA ARG A 178 -12.80 -22.56 12.77
C ARG A 178 -12.95 -21.05 12.57
N GLY A 179 -13.43 -20.62 11.41
CA GLY A 179 -13.55 -19.20 11.04
C GLY A 179 -12.77 -18.91 9.76
N PHE A 180 -11.86 -17.93 9.80
CA PHE A 180 -11.08 -17.50 8.64
C PHE A 180 -9.59 -17.32 8.97
N TYR A 181 -8.73 -17.49 7.96
CA TYR A 181 -7.29 -17.22 8.02
C TYR A 181 -6.82 -16.35 6.85
N ARG A 182 -5.67 -15.69 7.02
CA ARG A 182 -5.04 -14.84 5.99
C ARG A 182 -3.67 -15.39 5.62
N ASP A 183 -3.39 -15.62 4.34
CA ASP A 183 -2.01 -15.82 3.88
C ASP A 183 -1.37 -14.45 3.57
N TRP A 184 -0.49 -14.01 4.47
CA TRP A 184 0.25 -12.76 4.31
C TRP A 184 1.11 -12.71 3.04
N ARG A 185 1.53 -13.86 2.48
CA ARG A 185 2.29 -13.89 1.21
C ARG A 185 1.39 -13.54 0.04
N LEU A 186 0.13 -13.95 0.10
CA LEU A 186 -0.87 -13.59 -0.89
C LEU A 186 -1.24 -12.10 -0.76
N SER A 187 -1.47 -11.61 0.45
CA SER A 187 -1.68 -10.17 0.69
C SER A 187 -0.49 -9.34 0.19
N ASP A 188 0.75 -9.76 0.44
CA ASP A 188 1.96 -9.09 -0.06
C ASP A 188 1.98 -9.04 -1.59
N LYS A 189 1.75 -10.15 -2.30
CA LYS A 189 1.69 -10.16 -3.77
C LYS A 189 0.54 -9.30 -4.32
N ILE A 190 -0.66 -9.40 -3.73
CA ILE A 190 -1.84 -8.60 -4.12
C ILE A 190 -1.53 -7.11 -4.08
N ASN A 191 -0.86 -6.63 -3.04
CA ASN A 191 -0.55 -5.22 -2.86
C ASN A 191 0.70 -4.77 -3.62
N ARG A 192 1.75 -5.61 -3.67
CA ARG A 192 3.02 -5.31 -4.35
C ARG A 192 2.86 -5.20 -5.86
N PHE A 193 2.05 -6.07 -6.46
CA PHE A 193 1.80 -6.07 -7.91
C PHE A 193 0.50 -5.35 -8.28
N SER A 194 -0.08 -4.58 -7.35
CA SER A 194 -1.28 -3.77 -7.60
C SER A 194 -2.47 -4.58 -8.16
N MET A 195 -2.68 -5.80 -7.64
CA MET A 195 -3.89 -6.60 -7.88
C MET A 195 -5.07 -6.08 -7.05
N ASN A 196 -4.79 -5.29 -6.01
CA ASN A 196 -5.75 -4.61 -5.14
C ASN A 196 -6.56 -3.46 -5.80
N LYS A 197 -6.53 -3.32 -7.14
CA LYS A 197 -7.23 -2.23 -7.86
C LYS A 197 -8.74 -2.46 -7.93
N SER A 198 -9.16 -3.72 -8.10
CA SER A 198 -10.54 -4.17 -8.17
C SER A 198 -10.67 -5.61 -7.66
N ILE A 199 -11.89 -6.03 -7.31
CA ILE A 199 -12.14 -7.42 -6.86
C ILE A 199 -11.77 -8.40 -7.97
N GLU A 200 -12.08 -8.09 -9.23
CA GLU A 200 -11.79 -8.93 -10.39
C GLU A 200 -10.29 -9.17 -10.59
N PHE A 201 -9.43 -8.19 -10.26
CA PHE A 201 -7.97 -8.39 -10.31
C PHE A 201 -7.50 -9.36 -9.22
N ILE A 202 -8.08 -9.31 -8.02
CA ILE A 202 -7.78 -10.28 -6.96
C ILE A 202 -8.33 -11.66 -7.35
N VAL A 203 -9.55 -11.75 -7.90
CA VAL A 203 -10.15 -13.02 -8.38
C VAL A 203 -9.27 -13.68 -9.44
N SER A 204 -8.91 -12.96 -10.51
CA SER A 204 -8.06 -13.54 -11.56
C SER A 204 -6.64 -13.85 -11.08
N PHE A 205 -6.13 -13.17 -10.04
CA PHE A 205 -4.85 -13.53 -9.44
C PHE A 205 -4.91 -14.80 -8.60
N VAL A 206 -5.94 -14.93 -7.77
CA VAL A 206 -6.02 -15.98 -6.75
C VAL A 206 -6.61 -17.27 -7.33
N LYS A 207 -7.65 -17.18 -8.17
CA LYS A 207 -8.33 -18.34 -8.79
C LYS A 207 -7.61 -18.79 -10.06
N ASP A 208 -7.29 -17.87 -10.95
CA ASP A 208 -6.79 -18.18 -12.29
C ASP A 208 -5.23 -18.11 -12.39
N GLY A 209 -4.57 -17.60 -11.36
CA GLY A 209 -3.11 -17.41 -11.32
C GLY A 209 -2.58 -16.23 -12.15
N TYR A 210 -3.46 -15.42 -12.76
CA TYR A 210 -3.04 -14.30 -13.62
C TYR A 210 -2.48 -13.13 -12.81
N SER A 211 -1.22 -12.79 -13.03
CA SER A 211 -0.52 -11.74 -12.30
C SER A 211 0.03 -10.65 -13.22
N THR A 212 0.01 -9.41 -12.75
CA THR A 212 0.75 -8.29 -13.35
C THR A 212 2.23 -8.28 -12.94
N GLU A 213 2.69 -9.24 -12.12
CA GLU A 213 4.05 -9.33 -11.55
C GLU A 213 5.14 -9.08 -12.60
N PHE A 214 5.02 -9.66 -13.79
CA PHE A 214 5.99 -9.48 -14.88
C PHE A 214 6.12 -8.04 -15.38
N LEU A 215 5.09 -7.18 -15.22
CA LEU A 215 5.19 -5.76 -15.57
C LEU A 215 6.21 -5.02 -14.68
N TYR A 216 6.49 -5.56 -13.49
CA TYR A 216 7.42 -4.99 -12.51
C TYR A 216 8.73 -5.78 -12.40
N THR A 217 8.75 -7.07 -12.77
CA THR A 217 9.92 -7.95 -12.64
C THR A 217 10.65 -8.26 -13.94
N ALA A 218 10.02 -8.06 -15.12
CA ALA A 218 10.69 -8.32 -16.39
C ALA A 218 11.95 -7.46 -16.56
N THR A 219 12.97 -8.07 -17.15
CA THR A 219 14.30 -7.49 -17.36
C THR A 219 14.56 -7.06 -18.80
N THR A 220 13.75 -7.56 -19.75
CA THR A 220 13.90 -7.25 -21.19
C THR A 220 12.58 -6.91 -21.86
N LEU A 221 12.66 -6.14 -22.94
CA LEU A 221 11.50 -5.84 -23.79
C LEU A 221 10.95 -7.10 -24.51
N LYS A 222 11.77 -8.13 -24.67
CA LYS A 222 11.35 -9.42 -25.23
C LYS A 222 10.41 -10.15 -24.25
N GLU A 223 10.85 -10.27 -23.01
CA GLU A 223 10.12 -10.91 -21.90
C GLU A 223 8.74 -10.26 -21.67
N LEU A 224 8.65 -8.92 -21.69
CA LEU A 224 7.36 -8.22 -21.61
C LEU A 224 6.37 -8.66 -22.69
N LYS A 225 6.82 -8.76 -23.94
CA LYS A 225 5.97 -9.18 -25.07
C LYS A 225 5.55 -10.64 -24.97
N GLU A 226 6.47 -11.51 -24.55
CA GLU A 226 6.21 -12.95 -24.40
C GLU A 226 5.16 -13.21 -23.30
N ASN A 227 5.08 -12.32 -22.29
CA ASN A 227 4.03 -12.33 -21.26
C ASN A 227 2.79 -11.47 -21.62
N GLY A 228 2.64 -11.04 -22.88
CA GLY A 228 1.41 -10.40 -23.39
C GLY A 228 1.32 -8.88 -23.30
N PHE A 229 2.42 -8.16 -23.00
CA PHE A 229 2.45 -6.71 -23.06
C PHE A 229 2.36 -6.18 -24.50
N GLN A 230 1.33 -5.39 -24.79
CA GLN A 230 1.03 -4.82 -26.10
C GLN A 230 1.65 -3.43 -26.20
N ILE A 231 2.68 -3.27 -27.04
CA ILE A 231 3.40 -2.01 -27.21
C ILE A 231 2.67 -1.08 -28.19
N GLU A 232 2.48 0.18 -27.78
CA GLU A 232 2.04 1.26 -28.65
C GLU A 232 3.21 1.72 -29.54
N LYS A 233 3.43 0.99 -30.65
CA LYS A 233 4.61 1.14 -31.52
C LYS A 233 4.80 2.56 -32.04
N ASP A 234 3.71 3.23 -32.38
CA ASP A 234 3.73 4.57 -32.99
C ASP A 234 4.09 5.66 -31.97
N GLN A 235 3.98 5.36 -30.67
CA GLN A 235 4.36 6.23 -29.55
C GLN A 235 5.76 5.90 -28.99
N CYS A 236 6.50 4.99 -29.63
CA CYS A 236 7.85 4.61 -29.21
C CYS A 236 8.93 5.49 -29.84
N TYR A 237 9.70 6.21 -29.04
CA TYR A 237 10.77 7.10 -29.52
C TYR A 237 12.07 6.98 -28.71
N TRP A 238 13.19 7.34 -29.33
CA TRP A 238 14.49 7.44 -28.65
C TRP A 238 14.66 8.82 -28.03
N ARG A 239 15.20 8.88 -26.81
CA ARG A 239 15.52 10.12 -26.11
C ARG A 239 16.85 10.01 -25.38
N GLN A 240 17.62 11.10 -25.40
CA GLN A 240 18.82 11.23 -24.59
C GLN A 240 18.45 11.68 -23.17
N PHE A 241 18.91 10.95 -22.17
CA PHE A 241 18.80 11.29 -20.75
C PHE A 241 20.20 11.56 -20.19
N GLU A 242 20.39 12.71 -19.52
CA GLU A 242 21.71 13.21 -19.12
C GLU A 242 22.59 12.18 -18.40
N LYS A 243 22.00 11.44 -17.43
CA LYS A 243 22.72 10.47 -16.59
C LYS A 243 22.55 9.01 -17.01
N MET A 244 21.62 8.71 -17.93
CA MET A 244 21.27 7.33 -18.32
C MET A 244 21.57 7.02 -19.80
N GLY A 245 22.07 8.00 -20.56
CA GLY A 245 22.38 7.84 -21.97
C GLY A 245 21.14 7.82 -22.85
N LYS A 246 21.25 7.15 -24.01
CA LYS A 246 20.20 7.07 -25.01
C LYS A 246 19.28 5.89 -24.70
N LEU A 247 18.02 6.18 -24.38
CA LEU A 247 17.01 5.18 -24.05
C LEU A 247 15.79 5.31 -24.96
N LYS A 248 15.14 4.20 -25.26
CA LYS A 248 13.87 4.15 -25.98
C LYS A 248 12.74 4.20 -24.96
N VAL A 249 11.88 5.20 -25.09
CA VAL A 249 10.59 5.26 -24.39
C VAL A 249 9.65 4.27 -25.07
N VAL A 250 9.09 3.35 -24.29
CA VAL A 250 8.20 2.29 -24.78
C VAL A 250 6.91 2.28 -23.94
N PRO A 251 5.86 2.98 -24.38
CA PRO A 251 4.51 2.83 -23.85
C PRO A 251 3.87 1.52 -24.31
N GLY A 252 2.93 1.02 -23.52
CA GLY A 252 2.09 -0.11 -23.88
C GLY A 252 1.04 -0.45 -22.83
N THR A 253 0.17 -1.40 -23.16
CA THR A 253 -0.88 -1.89 -22.28
C THR A 253 -0.81 -3.41 -22.09
N MET A 254 -1.32 -3.89 -20.96
CA MET A 254 -1.66 -5.30 -20.75
C MET A 254 -3.10 -5.39 -20.29
N SER A 255 -3.94 -6.16 -20.97
CA SER A 255 -5.32 -6.39 -20.53
C SER A 255 -5.39 -7.56 -19.56
N LEU A 256 -6.08 -7.37 -18.43
CA LEU A 256 -6.38 -8.41 -17.44
C LEU A 256 -7.83 -8.27 -16.98
N ALA A 257 -8.56 -9.37 -16.92
CA ALA A 257 -10.01 -9.39 -16.71
C ALA A 257 -10.71 -8.36 -17.64
N ARG A 258 -11.34 -7.32 -17.07
CA ARG A 258 -12.01 -6.24 -17.81
C ARG A 258 -11.24 -4.90 -17.86
N HIS A 259 -10.01 -4.85 -17.37
CA HIS A 259 -9.21 -3.61 -17.31
C HIS A 259 -7.93 -3.72 -18.14
N SER A 260 -7.34 -2.57 -18.50
CA SER A 260 -6.03 -2.49 -19.14
C SER A 260 -5.04 -1.77 -18.22
N VAL A 261 -3.86 -2.34 -18.01
CA VAL A 261 -2.74 -1.75 -17.27
C VAL A 261 -1.85 -1.00 -18.26
N PHE A 262 -1.76 0.33 -18.18
CA PHE A 262 -0.82 1.11 -18.98
C PHE A 262 0.51 1.28 -18.25
N MET A 263 1.62 1.01 -18.94
CA MET A 263 2.98 1.12 -18.40
C MET A 263 3.88 1.88 -19.38
N LEU A 264 4.85 2.61 -18.84
CA LEU A 264 5.98 3.19 -19.57
C LEU A 264 7.28 2.49 -19.16
N TYR A 265 8.02 2.01 -20.15
CA TYR A 265 9.36 1.46 -19.97
C TYR A 265 10.42 2.33 -20.65
N LEU A 266 11.61 2.41 -20.04
CA LEU A 266 12.82 2.94 -20.66
C LEU A 266 13.74 1.76 -20.98
N ILE A 267 14.02 1.56 -22.27
CA ILE A 267 14.74 0.41 -22.81
C ILE A 267 16.08 0.86 -23.39
N ASN A 268 17.19 0.16 -23.12
CA ASN A 268 18.48 0.46 -23.74
C ASN A 268 18.63 -0.14 -25.15
N GLU A 269 19.75 0.15 -25.84
CA GLU A 269 20.00 -0.33 -27.21
C GLU A 269 20.11 -1.86 -27.32
N GLN A 270 20.39 -2.56 -26.23
CA GLN A 270 20.45 -4.03 -26.14
C GLN A 270 19.09 -4.66 -25.80
N GLY A 271 18.05 -3.87 -25.54
CA GLY A 271 16.70 -4.36 -25.25
C GLY A 271 16.40 -4.64 -23.78
N TYR A 272 17.29 -4.29 -22.85
CA TYR A 272 17.06 -4.39 -21.40
C TYR A 272 16.22 -3.23 -20.89
N ILE A 273 15.37 -3.51 -19.90
CA ILE A 273 14.62 -2.52 -19.15
C ILE A 273 15.57 -1.85 -18.15
N VAL A 274 15.74 -0.54 -18.31
CA VAL A 274 16.52 0.31 -17.39
C VAL A 274 15.62 0.92 -16.32
N TRP A 275 14.37 1.20 -16.67
CA TRP A 275 13.38 1.77 -15.76
C TRP A 275 11.95 1.41 -16.21
N SER A 276 11.02 1.30 -15.27
CA SER A 276 9.59 1.17 -15.54
C SER A 276 8.80 2.05 -14.57
N PHE A 277 7.64 2.53 -15.01
CA PHE A 277 6.70 3.24 -14.15
C PHE A 277 5.27 3.15 -14.70
N GLN A 278 4.30 3.13 -13.80
CA GLN A 278 2.89 3.28 -14.11
C GLN A 278 2.54 4.77 -13.96
N PRO A 279 2.32 5.52 -15.05
CA PRO A 279 2.16 6.98 -14.99
C PRO A 279 0.76 7.44 -14.53
N MET A 280 -0.12 6.50 -14.18
CA MET A 280 -1.54 6.74 -13.87
C MET A 280 -1.88 5.99 -12.59
N GLY A 281 -2.60 6.61 -11.66
CA GLY A 281 -3.07 5.97 -10.43
C GLY A 281 -4.23 4.99 -10.70
N GLU A 282 -5.45 5.51 -10.66
CA GLU A 282 -6.68 4.79 -11.03
C GLU A 282 -6.93 4.90 -12.56
N TYR A 283 -7.59 3.91 -13.16
CA TYR A 283 -7.63 3.73 -14.62
C TYR A 283 -8.61 4.62 -15.40
N ASP A 284 -9.42 5.46 -14.74
CA ASP A 284 -10.45 6.28 -15.40
C ASP A 284 -9.88 7.14 -16.54
N HIS A 285 -8.62 7.58 -16.40
CA HIS A 285 -7.93 8.39 -17.40
C HIS A 285 -7.42 7.59 -18.62
N LEU A 286 -7.44 6.26 -18.62
CA LEU A 286 -6.96 5.43 -19.75
C LEU A 286 -7.93 5.52 -20.95
N TYR A 287 -9.21 5.82 -20.70
CA TYR A 287 -10.17 6.22 -21.72
C TYR A 287 -9.81 7.55 -22.39
N ALA A 288 -9.18 8.49 -21.68
CA ALA A 288 -8.68 9.74 -22.27
C ALA A 288 -7.48 9.49 -23.19
N LEU A 289 -6.56 8.59 -22.81
CA LEU A 289 -5.45 8.16 -23.68
C LEU A 289 -5.91 7.40 -24.93
N LYS A 290 -7.05 6.69 -24.88
CA LYS A 290 -7.63 5.99 -26.05
C LYS A 290 -8.35 6.90 -27.06
N GLY A 291 -8.11 8.22 -27.01
CA GLY A 291 -8.47 9.13 -28.11
C GLY A 291 -9.78 9.90 -27.93
N VAL A 292 -10.31 10.04 -26.71
CA VAL A 292 -11.27 11.11 -26.42
C VAL A 292 -10.48 12.41 -26.27
N THR A 293 -10.55 13.26 -27.30
CA THR A 293 -9.83 14.53 -27.37
C THR A 293 -10.21 15.48 -26.23
N CYS A 294 -9.33 15.62 -25.24
CA CYS A 294 -9.27 16.79 -24.37
C CYS A 294 -7.95 17.52 -24.65
N ARG A 295 -8.03 18.67 -25.32
CA ARG A 295 -6.96 19.67 -25.31
C ARG A 295 -7.05 20.42 -23.98
N ASP A 296 -6.13 20.12 -23.06
CA ASP A 296 -5.11 21.03 -22.53
C ASP A 296 -4.40 20.38 -21.32
#